data_AF-A0A2C1KCB5-F1
#
_entry.id   AF-A0A2C1KCB5-F1
#
_cell.length_a   1.000
_cell.length_b   1.000
_cell.length_c   1.000
_cell.angle_alpha   90.00
_cell.angle_beta   90.00
_cell.angle_gamma   90.00
#
_symmetry.space_group_name_H-M   'P 1'
#
loop_
_entity.id
_entity.type
_entity.pdbx_description
1 polymer ?
#
loop_
_entity_poly.entity_id
_entity_poly.type
_entity_poly.pdbx_seq_one_letter_code
_entity_poly.pdbx_strand_id
1 'polypeptide(L)' 'MNQHNVEFDLEKMKRLAEKDKLIQFVVNDLLKKLEDEVVTYQVVFNSYVLDDSTMEDFYSNL' A
#
# COMPACT_ATOMS: atom_id res chain seq x y z
N MET A 1 -17.14 -15.96 6.85
CA MET A 1 -16.28 -14.83 6.44
C MET A 1 -15.33 -15.40 5.41
N ASN A 2 -15.48 -15.03 4.14
CA ASN A 2 -14.49 -15.39 3.13
C ASN A 2 -13.27 -14.53 3.42
N GLN A 3 -12.21 -15.14 3.96
CA GLN A 3 -10.93 -14.46 4.14
C GLN A 3 -10.32 -14.29 2.73
N HIS A 4 -10.56 -13.15 2.11
CA HIS A 4 -9.71 -12.71 1.01
C HIS A 4 -8.36 -12.34 1.63
N ASN A 5 -7.38 -13.22 1.52
CA ASN A 5 -6.01 -12.84 1.85
C ASN A 5 -5.55 -11.84 0.78
N VAL A 6 -5.44 -10.59 1.17
CA VAL A 6 -4.87 -9.55 0.33
C VAL A 6 -3.36 -9.79 0.25
N GLU A 7 -2.87 -10.13 -0.94
CA GLU A 7 -1.44 -10.36 -1.19
C GLU A 7 -0.76 -9.09 -1.71
N PHE A 8 0.49 -8.87 -1.28
CA PHE A 8 1.27 -7.73 -1.74
C PHE A 8 1.64 -7.85 -3.23
N ASP A 9 1.23 -6.84 -3.99
CA ASP A 9 1.56 -6.57 -5.37
C ASP A 9 2.04 -5.10 -5.48
N LEU A 10 3.29 -4.94 -5.93
CA LEU A 10 3.95 -3.65 -6.05
C LEU A 10 3.26 -2.71 -7.03
N GLU A 11 2.87 -3.21 -8.21
CA GLU A 11 2.29 -2.37 -9.26
C GLU A 11 0.90 -1.88 -8.85
N LYS A 12 0.11 -2.73 -8.17
CA LYS A 12 -1.15 -2.29 -7.57
C LYS A 12 -0.93 -1.23 -6.50
N MET A 13 0.08 -1.40 -5.64
CA MET A 13 0.40 -0.43 -4.60
C MET A 13 0.85 0.92 -5.16
N LYS A 14 1.60 0.93 -6.27
CA LYS A 14 1.98 2.15 -6.98
C LYS A 14 0.76 2.88 -7.53
N ARG A 15 -0.16 2.16 -8.18
CA ARG A 15 -1.43 2.74 -8.66
C ARG A 15 -2.31 3.27 -7.53
N LEU A 16 -2.27 2.63 -6.37
CA LEU A 16 -2.96 3.10 -5.17
C LEU A 16 -2.36 4.43 -4.70
N ALA A 17 -1.03 4.49 -4.56
CA ALA A 17 -0.31 5.70 -4.16
C ALA A 17 -0.47 6.86 -5.15
N GLU A 18 -0.68 6.60 -6.44
CA GLU A 18 -0.99 7.64 -7.42
C GLU A 18 -2.36 8.29 -7.19
N LYS A 19 -3.32 7.54 -6.64
CA LYS A 19 -4.71 7.98 -6.42
C LYS A 19 -4.95 8.51 -5.01
N ASP A 20 -4.19 8.04 -4.03
CA ASP A 20 -4.33 8.41 -2.63
C ASP A 20 -3.15 9.28 -2.15
N LYS A 21 -3.46 10.54 -1.78
CA LYS A 21 -2.44 11.52 -1.35
C LYS A 21 -1.77 11.16 -0.02
N LEU A 22 -2.45 10.46 0.88
CA LEU A 22 -1.88 10.06 2.15
C LEU A 22 -0.86 8.95 1.93
N ILE A 23 -1.22 7.92 1.16
CA ILE A 23 -0.30 6.83 0.78
C ILE A 23 0.89 7.41 0.02
N GLN A 24 0.65 8.30 -0.94
CA GLN A 24 1.73 8.98 -1.68
C GLN A 24 2.70 9.71 -0.74
N PHE A 25 2.15 10.45 0.23
CA PHE A 25 2.94 11.20 1.20
C PHE A 25 3.81 10.27 2.06
N VAL A 26 3.22 9.20 2.59
CA VAL A 26 3.93 8.23 3.45
C VAL A 26 5.01 7.49 2.66
N VAL A 27 4.71 7.00 1.45
CA VAL A 27 5.70 6.34 0.57
C VAL A 27 6.86 7.28 0.27
N ASN A 28 6.59 8.52 -0.11
CA ASN A 28 7.64 9.49 -0.44
C ASN A 28 8.52 9.85 0.77
N ASP A 29 7.98 9.86 1.97
CA ASP A 29 8.75 10.09 3.20
C ASP A 29 9.61 8.88 3.56
N LEU A 30 9.05 7.67 3.48
CA LEU A 30 9.74 6.42 3.80
C LEU A 30 10.82 6.07 2.77
N LEU A 31 10.58 6.33 1.48
CA LEU A 31 11.54 6.03 0.42
C LEU A 31 12.87 6.78 0.63
N LYS A 32 12.82 7.99 1.19
CA LYS A 32 14.02 8.78 1.55
C LYS A 32 14.83 8.18 2.69
N LYS A 33 14.22 7.30 3.51
CA LYS A 33 14.84 6.68 4.69
C LYS A 33 15.29 5.26 4.42
N LEU A 34 14.53 4.54 3.59
CA LEU A 34 14.75 3.13 3.30
C LEU A 34 15.55 2.91 2.01
N GLU A 35 15.53 3.88 1.08
CA GLU A 35 16.24 3.84 -0.20
C GLU A 35 15.89 2.63 -1.10
N ASP A 36 14.85 1.88 -0.76
CA ASP A 36 14.35 0.71 -1.49
C ASP A 36 12.84 0.87 -1.73
N GLU A 37 12.44 0.95 -2.99
CA GLU A 37 11.03 1.13 -3.39
C GLU A 37 10.16 -0.05 -2.96
N VAL A 38 10.61 -1.28 -3.17
CA VAL A 38 9.83 -2.49 -2.88
C VAL A 38 9.59 -2.61 -1.38
N VAL A 39 10.65 -2.46 -0.59
CA VAL A 39 10.57 -2.52 0.87
C VAL A 39 9.69 -1.38 1.40
N THR A 40 9.80 -0.18 0.83
CA THR A 40 8.95 0.96 1.21
C THR A 40 7.48 0.65 1.02
N TYR A 41 7.08 0.14 -0.15
CA TYR A 41 5.69 -0.22 -0.42
C TYR A 41 5.21 -1.40 0.44
N GLN A 42 6.05 -2.38 0.74
CA GLN A 42 5.72 -3.47 1.66
C GLN A 42 5.46 -2.98 3.08
N VAL A 43 6.26 -2.03 3.57
CA VAL A 43 6.05 -1.42 4.89
C VAL A 43 4.71 -0.67 4.91
N VAL A 44 4.40 0.13 3.89
CA VAL A 44 3.13 0.87 3.81
C VAL A 44 1.93 -0.07 3.73
N PHE A 45 2.03 -1.12 2.92
CA PHE A 45 0.99 -2.14 2.80
C PHE A 45 0.68 -2.80 4.16
N ASN A 46 1.72 -3.24 4.87
CA ASN A 46 1.58 -3.91 6.17
C ASN A 46 1.21 -2.99 7.35
N SER A 47 1.33 -1.67 7.20
CA SER A 47 1.14 -0.72 8.32
C SER A 47 -0.09 0.17 8.21
N TYR A 48 -0.53 0.51 6.99
CA TYR A 48 -1.56 1.52 6.74
C TYR A 48 -2.73 1.00 5.92
N VAL A 49 -2.49 0.06 4.99
CA VAL A 49 -3.51 -0.40 4.03
C VAL A 49 -4.38 -1.51 4.61
N LEU A 50 -3.79 -2.45 5.36
CA LEU A 50 -4.54 -3.61 5.90
C LEU A 50 -5.28 -3.34 7.22
N ASP A 51 -5.05 -2.20 7.86
CA ASP A 51 -5.83 -1.82 9.05
C ASP A 51 -7.13 -1.06 8.68
N ASP A 52 -7.32 -0.68 7.41
CA ASP A 52 -8.52 0.01 6.91
C ASP A 52 -9.27 -0.86 5.88
N SER A 53 -10.47 -1.33 6.24
CA SER A 53 -11.30 -2.18 5.37
C SER A 53 -11.63 -1.55 4.01
N THR A 54 -11.72 -0.22 3.94
CA THR A 54 -12.00 0.49 2.67
C THR A 54 -10.81 0.40 1.73
N MET A 55 -9.61 0.47 2.29
CA MET A 55 -8.36 0.35 1.54
C MET A 55 -8.11 -1.08 1.09
N GLU A 56 -8.41 -2.07 1.95
CA GLU A 56 -8.37 -3.49 1.56
C GLU A 56 -9.30 -3.80 0.37
N ASP A 57 -10.55 -3.31 0.43
CA ASP A 57 -11.53 -3.47 -0.64
C ASP A 57 -11.05 -2.78 -1.93
N PHE A 58 -10.56 -1.55 -1.83
CA PHE A 58 -10.07 -0.83 -3.01
C PHE A 58 -8.88 -1.55 -3.65
N TYR A 59 -7.91 -1.96 -2.83
CA TYR A 59 -6.71 -2.64 -3.29
C TYR A 59 -7.02 -3.99 -3.96
N SER A 60 -7.98 -4.75 -3.41
CA SER A 60 -8.43 -6.01 -3.99
C SER A 60 -9.06 -5.85 -5.38
N ASN A 61 -9.53 -4.64 -5.70
CA ASN A 61 -10.21 -4.31 -6.96
C ASN A 61 -9.35 -3.48 -7.95
N LEU A 62 -8.09 -3.19 -7.63
CA LEU A 62 -7.11 -2.52 -8.54
C LEU A 62 -6.58 -3.45 -9.63
#